data_AF-F4KN70-F1
#
_entry.id   AF-F4KN70-F1
#
_cell.length_a   1.000
_cell.length_b   1.000
_cell.length_c   1.000
_cell.angle_alpha   90.00
_cell.angle_beta   90.00
_cell.angle_gamma   90.00
#
_symmetry.space_group_name_H-M   'P 1'
#
loop_
_entity.id
_entity.type
_entity.pdbx_description
1 polymer ?
#
loop_
_entity_poly.entity_id
_entity_poly.type
_entity_poly.pdbx_seq_one_letter_code
_entity_poly.pdbx_strand_id
1 'polypeptide(L)'
;MDATDKAKETTLDELQQLVDEWIHTYGVRYFDPLTNMAILTEETGEVARVMARLYGEQSAKASDHLDLADELADLLWVLTCIANQCGVNLQESLEKNLQKKTKRDATRHLNNSKLTARPLDTTE
;
A
#
# COMPACT_ATOMS: atom_id res chain seq x y z
N MET A 1 -17.24 5.53 30.67
CA MET A 1 -16.98 5.97 29.29
C MET A 1 -15.65 5.38 28.94
N ASP A 2 -15.70 4.27 28.22
CA ASP A 2 -14.56 3.40 27.97
C ASP A 2 -13.54 4.08 27.05
N ALA A 3 -12.28 3.69 27.25
CA ALA A 3 -11.14 4.15 26.50
C ALA A 3 -11.35 3.94 24.99
N THR A 4 -11.15 5.01 24.23
CA THR A 4 -10.86 5.02 22.79
C THR A 4 -10.34 3.69 22.26
N ASP A 5 -11.11 3.06 21.36
CA ASP A 5 -10.67 2.00 20.47
C ASP A 5 -9.40 2.45 19.75
N LYS A 6 -8.24 2.09 20.28
CA LYS A 6 -7.02 2.10 19.47
C LYS A 6 -7.17 0.97 18.48
N ALA A 7 -7.03 1.28 17.19
CA ALA A 7 -6.89 0.27 16.15
C ALA A 7 -5.85 -0.77 16.61
N LYS A 8 -6.26 -2.04 16.68
CA LYS A 8 -5.39 -3.14 17.07
C LYS A 8 -4.19 -3.16 16.13
N GLU A 9 -2.98 -3.08 16.69
CA GLU A 9 -1.76 -3.28 15.90
C GLU A 9 -1.83 -4.66 15.23
N THR A 10 -1.68 -4.68 13.90
CA THR A 10 -1.82 -5.88 13.09
C THR A 10 -0.51 -6.11 12.35
N THR A 11 0.08 -7.27 12.57
CA THR A 11 1.28 -7.73 11.84
C THR A 11 0.92 -8.13 10.40
N LEU A 12 1.91 -8.28 9.51
CA LEU A 12 1.62 -8.74 8.14
C LEU A 12 1.11 -10.19 8.12
N ASP A 13 1.57 -11.03 9.04
CA ASP A 13 1.07 -12.40 9.18
C ASP A 13 -0.40 -12.41 9.62
N GLU A 14 -0.78 -11.56 10.59
CA GLU A 14 -2.18 -11.40 10.99
C GLU A 14 -3.04 -10.80 9.86
N LEU A 15 -2.51 -9.85 9.09
CA LEU A 15 -3.20 -9.31 7.91
C LEU A 15 -3.47 -10.43 6.89
N GLN A 16 -2.47 -11.26 6.58
CA GLN A 16 -2.64 -12.39 5.67
C GLN A 16 -3.71 -13.35 6.16
N GLN A 17 -3.76 -13.64 7.46
CA GLN A 17 -4.79 -14.49 8.08
C GLN A 17 -6.18 -13.86 8.00
N LEU A 18 -6.31 -12.57 8.36
CA LEU A 18 -7.60 -11.86 8.31
C LEU A 18 -8.19 -11.83 6.89
N VAL A 19 -7.34 -11.57 5.89
CA VAL A 19 -7.76 -11.61 4.48
C VAL A 19 -8.19 -13.02 4.08
N ASP A 20 -7.43 -14.05 4.47
CA ASP A 20 -7.75 -15.44 4.16
C ASP A 20 -9.09 -15.87 4.78
N GLU A 21 -9.29 -15.57 6.06
CA GLU A 21 -10.53 -15.85 6.78
C GLU A 21 -11.72 -15.14 6.12
N TRP A 22 -11.56 -13.86 5.76
CA TRP A 22 -12.62 -13.10 5.10
C TRP A 22 -12.98 -13.68 3.73
N ILE A 23 -11.98 -14.04 2.92
CA ILE A 23 -12.19 -14.64 1.59
C ILE A 23 -12.94 -15.97 1.69
N HIS A 24 -12.60 -16.82 2.65
CA HIS A 24 -13.28 -18.10 2.83
C HIS A 24 -14.66 -17.96 3.47
N THR A 25 -14.88 -16.91 4.28
CA THR A 25 -16.16 -16.66 4.95
C THR A 25 -17.17 -15.98 4.02
N TYR A 26 -16.74 -14.95 3.29
CA TYR A 26 -17.60 -14.07 2.50
C TYR A 26 -17.31 -14.14 1.00
N GLY A 27 -16.02 -14.28 0.62
CA GLY A 27 -15.57 -14.26 -0.77
C GLY A 27 -15.77 -15.57 -1.53
N VAL A 28 -16.26 -16.64 -0.88
CA VAL A 28 -16.38 -18.03 -1.38
C VAL A 28 -15.03 -18.69 -1.67
N ARG A 29 -14.19 -18.03 -2.47
CA ARG A 29 -12.80 -18.39 -2.76
C ARG A 29 -12.05 -17.19 -3.31
N TYR A 30 -10.74 -17.30 -3.26
CA TYR A 30 -9.81 -16.54 -4.06
C TYR A 30 -10.15 -16.52 -5.57
N PHE A 31 -10.05 -15.36 -6.21
CA PHE A 31 -10.00 -15.27 -7.67
C PHE A 31 -8.75 -15.94 -8.24
N ASP A 32 -8.73 -16.14 -9.57
CA ASP A 32 -7.53 -16.60 -10.26
C ASP A 32 -6.38 -15.58 -10.10
N PRO A 33 -5.11 -16.01 -9.97
CA PRO A 33 -3.99 -15.09 -9.81
C PRO A 33 -3.91 -14.01 -10.89
N LEU A 34 -4.27 -14.31 -12.15
CA LEU A 34 -4.28 -13.32 -13.22
C LEU A 34 -5.43 -12.32 -13.10
N THR A 35 -6.57 -12.74 -12.56
CA THR A 35 -7.67 -11.84 -12.23
C THR A 35 -7.23 -10.86 -11.13
N ASN A 36 -6.62 -11.36 -10.05
CA ASN A 36 -6.10 -10.48 -9.01
C ASN A 36 -4.98 -9.56 -9.50
N MET A 37 -4.15 -10.00 -10.45
CA MET A 37 -3.16 -9.13 -11.09
C MET A 37 -3.81 -7.97 -11.87
N ALA A 38 -4.93 -8.25 -12.57
CA ALA A 38 -5.69 -7.21 -13.25
C ALA A 38 -6.29 -6.21 -12.24
N ILE A 39 -6.90 -6.71 -11.16
CA ILE A 39 -7.44 -5.87 -10.09
C ILE A 39 -6.33 -5.04 -9.43
N LEU A 40 -5.17 -5.62 -9.13
CA LEU A 40 -4.03 -4.88 -8.56
C LEU A 40 -3.62 -3.69 -9.46
N THR A 41 -3.70 -3.88 -10.77
CA THR A 41 -3.40 -2.83 -11.75
C THR A 41 -4.46 -1.72 -11.73
N GLU A 42 -5.72 -2.09 -11.58
CA GLU A 42 -6.84 -1.17 -11.40
C GLU A 42 -6.65 -0.31 -10.13
N GLU A 43 -6.42 -0.93 -8.97
CA GLU A 43 -6.20 -0.21 -7.70
C GLU A 43 -4.96 0.69 -7.75
N THR A 44 -3.91 0.25 -8.46
CA THR A 44 -2.72 1.09 -8.69
C THR A 44 -3.08 2.34 -9.49
N GLY A 45 -3.98 2.22 -10.47
CA GLY A 45 -4.49 3.33 -11.26
C GLY A 45 -5.32 4.31 -10.43
N GLU A 46 -6.13 3.79 -9.51
CA GLU A 46 -6.92 4.58 -8.57
C GLU A 46 -6.04 5.39 -7.61
N VAL A 47 -5.05 4.74 -6.98
CA VAL A 47 -4.01 5.42 -6.17
C VAL A 47 -3.30 6.50 -7.00
N ALA A 48 -2.89 6.18 -8.23
CA ALA A 48 -2.20 7.14 -9.10
C ALA A 48 -3.10 8.34 -9.44
N ARG A 49 -4.39 8.12 -9.67
CA ARG A 49 -5.38 9.18 -9.93
C ARG A 49 -5.49 10.10 -8.73
N VAL A 50 -5.66 9.56 -7.51
CA VAL A 50 -5.77 10.37 -6.29
C VAL A 50 -4.49 11.16 -6.04
N MET A 51 -3.32 10.52 -6.14
CA MET A 51 -2.03 11.18 -5.99
C MET A 51 -1.83 12.32 -6.99
N ALA A 52 -2.21 12.13 -8.26
CA ALA A 52 -2.08 13.16 -9.29
C ALA A 52 -2.97 14.38 -9.01
N ARG A 53 -4.15 14.19 -8.39
CA ARG A 53 -5.08 15.27 -8.02
C ARG A 53 -4.67 15.99 -6.74
N LEU A 54 -4.19 15.26 -5.73
CA LEU A 54 -3.85 15.82 -4.42
C LEU A 54 -2.45 16.44 -4.38
N TYR A 55 -1.48 15.84 -5.07
CA TYR A 55 -0.07 16.22 -4.98
C TYR A 55 0.58 16.51 -6.33
N GLY A 56 -0.13 16.25 -7.44
CA GLY A 56 0.31 16.59 -8.78
C GLY A 56 -0.32 17.89 -9.29
N GLU A 57 -0.13 18.14 -10.59
CA GLU A 57 -0.63 19.36 -11.26
C GLU A 57 -2.03 19.18 -11.87
N GLN A 58 -2.64 18.00 -11.69
CA GLN A 58 -3.94 17.69 -12.28
C GLN A 58 -5.08 18.25 -11.41
N SER A 59 -6.00 19.03 -12.00
CA SER A 59 -7.10 19.64 -11.25
C SER A 59 -8.13 18.60 -10.75
N ALA A 60 -8.57 18.72 -9.50
CA ALA A 60 -9.70 17.97 -8.97
C ALA A 60 -11.02 18.42 -9.60
N LYS A 61 -11.95 17.49 -9.80
CA LYS A 61 -13.35 17.75 -10.17
C LYS A 61 -14.21 17.72 -8.91
N ALA A 62 -15.33 18.45 -8.93
CA ALA A 62 -16.28 18.47 -7.80
C ALA A 62 -16.90 17.10 -7.48
N SER A 63 -16.89 16.18 -8.44
CA SER A 63 -17.39 14.80 -8.28
C SER A 63 -16.30 13.81 -7.85
N ASP A 64 -15.04 14.23 -7.72
CA ASP A 64 -13.96 13.31 -7.37
C ASP A 64 -14.05 12.95 -5.88
N HIS A 65 -14.06 11.64 -5.59
CA HIS A 65 -13.76 11.12 -4.26
C HIS A 65 -12.25 10.92 -4.17
N LEU A 66 -11.57 11.74 -3.36
CA LEU A 66 -10.12 11.73 -3.23
C LEU A 66 -9.73 11.23 -1.84
N ASP A 67 -9.83 9.92 -1.63
CA ASP A 67 -9.44 9.28 -0.37
C ASP A 67 -8.25 8.36 -0.58
N LEU A 68 -7.04 8.89 -0.40
CA LEU A 68 -5.82 8.11 -0.60
C LEU A 68 -5.72 6.93 0.37
N ALA A 69 -6.30 7.04 1.57
CA ALA A 69 -6.22 5.96 2.55
C ALA A 69 -7.01 4.74 2.09
N ASP A 70 -8.19 4.98 1.51
CA ASP A 70 -9.05 3.93 0.95
C ASP A 70 -8.38 3.22 -0.23
N GLU A 71 -7.87 3.99 -1.22
CA GLU A 71 -7.22 3.38 -2.39
C GLU A 71 -5.95 2.60 -2.04
N LEU A 72 -5.19 3.06 -1.03
CA LEU A 72 -4.03 2.32 -0.52
C LEU A 72 -4.44 1.05 0.24
N ALA A 73 -5.59 1.06 0.90
CA ALA A 73 -6.14 -0.11 1.57
C ALA A 73 -6.59 -1.16 0.55
N ASP A 74 -7.27 -0.77 -0.53
CA ASP A 74 -7.67 -1.66 -1.61
C ASP A 74 -6.45 -2.27 -2.34
N LEU A 75 -5.44 -1.45 -2.61
CA LEU A 75 -4.17 -1.93 -3.16
C LEU A 75 -3.50 -2.98 -2.24
N LEU A 76 -3.46 -2.70 -0.92
CA LEU A 76 -2.90 -3.63 0.07
C LEU A 76 -3.72 -4.92 0.15
N TRP A 77 -5.05 -4.82 0.08
CA TRP A 77 -5.96 -5.96 0.10
C TRP A 77 -5.67 -6.93 -1.05
N VAL A 78 -5.61 -6.43 -2.28
CA VAL A 78 -5.40 -7.26 -3.47
C VAL A 78 -3.98 -7.83 -3.50
N LEU A 79 -2.99 -7.05 -3.07
CA LEU A 79 -1.62 -7.54 -2.90
C LEU A 79 -1.58 -8.71 -1.90
N THR A 80 -2.30 -8.59 -0.78
CA THR A 80 -2.39 -9.64 0.24
C THR A 80 -3.06 -10.90 -0.31
N CYS A 81 -4.13 -10.75 -1.11
CA CYS A 81 -4.78 -11.86 -1.80
C CYS A 81 -3.79 -12.61 -2.71
N ILE A 82 -3.00 -11.89 -3.51
CA ILE A 82 -1.98 -12.50 -4.39
C ILE A 82 -0.93 -13.24 -3.56
N ALA A 83 -0.47 -12.65 -2.46
CA ALA A 83 0.52 -13.27 -1.59
C ALA A 83 0.02 -14.60 -1.01
N ASN A 84 -1.21 -14.61 -0.47
CA ASN A 84 -1.84 -15.82 0.07
C ASN A 84 -1.99 -16.91 -1.00
N GLN A 85 -2.51 -16.55 -2.18
CA GLN A 85 -2.71 -17.48 -3.29
C GLN A 85 -1.42 -18.08 -3.84
N CYS A 86 -0.34 -17.29 -3.86
CA CYS A 86 0.96 -17.71 -4.39
C CYS A 86 1.87 -18.36 -3.33
N GLY A 87 1.42 -18.50 -2.08
CA GLY A 87 2.21 -19.06 -0.99
C GLY A 87 3.39 -18.16 -0.56
N VAL A 88 3.25 -16.84 -0.68
CA VAL A 88 4.25 -15.86 -0.28
C VAL A 88 3.97 -15.41 1.15
N ASN A 89 4.93 -15.58 2.07
CA ASN A 89 4.87 -14.94 3.38
C ASN A 89 5.34 -13.49 3.28
N LEU A 90 4.45 -12.53 3.55
CA LEU A 90 4.72 -11.10 3.42
C LEU A 90 5.66 -10.58 4.51
N GLN A 91 5.52 -11.05 5.75
CA GLN A 91 6.38 -10.64 6.86
C GLN A 91 7.86 -10.96 6.59
N GLU A 92 8.16 -12.23 6.27
CA GLU A 92 9.49 -12.71 5.92
C GLU A 92 10.01 -12.02 4.66
N SER A 93 9.16 -11.83 3.64
CA SER A 93 9.54 -11.15 2.40
C SER A 93 9.92 -9.69 2.63
N LEU A 94 9.16 -8.97 3.46
CA LEU A 94 9.45 -7.59 3.83
C LEU A 94 10.76 -7.49 4.61
N GLU A 95 10.95 -8.34 5.63
CA GLU A 95 12.18 -8.37 6.44
C GLU A 95 13.42 -8.60 5.58
N LYS A 96 13.38 -9.60 4.70
CA LYS A 96 14.48 -9.87 3.73
C LYS A 96 14.72 -8.69 2.80
N ASN A 97 13.65 -8.06 2.30
CA ASN A 97 13.75 -6.91 1.39
C ASN A 97 14.42 -5.72 2.08
N LEU A 98 14.00 -5.41 3.32
CA LEU A 98 14.57 -4.33 4.12
C LEU A 98 16.05 -4.59 4.43
N GLN A 99 16.41 -5.79 4.88
CA GLN A 99 17.82 -6.15 5.11
C GLN A 99 18.67 -5.96 3.85
N LYS A 100 18.17 -6.37 2.68
CA LYS A 100 18.86 -6.21 1.40
C LYS A 100 19.02 -4.73 1.01
N LYS A 101 17.95 -3.93 1.13
CA LYS A 101 17.98 -2.48 0.85
C LYS A 101 18.93 -1.75 1.78
N THR A 102 18.85 -2.02 3.08
CA THR A 102 19.75 -1.43 4.09
C THR A 102 21.20 -1.72 3.76
N LYS A 103 21.56 -2.98 3.46
CA LYS A 103 22.94 -3.33 3.07
C LYS A 103 23.41 -2.62 1.79
N ARG A 104 22.53 -2.47 0.79
CA ARG A 104 22.87 -1.86 -0.50
C ARG A 104 22.98 -0.33 -0.42
N ASP A 105 22.10 0.30 0.34
CA ASP A 105 21.82 1.73 0.26
C ASP A 105 22.20 2.50 1.54
N ALA A 106 22.80 1.83 2.55
CA ALA A 106 23.19 2.40 3.84
C ALA A 106 23.92 3.75 3.74
N THR A 107 24.65 4.02 2.65
CA THR A 107 25.40 5.28 2.46
C THR A 107 25.01 6.03 1.19
N ARG A 108 24.16 5.46 0.32
CA ARG A 108 23.94 5.96 -1.04
C ARG A 108 23.16 7.29 -1.09
N HIS A 109 22.20 7.47 -0.19
CA HIS A 109 21.30 8.63 -0.23
C HIS A 109 21.51 9.61 0.93
N LEU A 110 22.22 9.22 1.98
CA LEU A 110 22.47 10.05 3.17
C LEU A 110 23.14 11.39 2.84
N ASN A 111 23.99 11.42 1.81
CA ASN A 111 24.72 12.62 1.39
C ASN A 111 24.14 13.26 0.10
N ASN A 112 22.97 12.83 -0.36
CA ASN A 112 22.38 13.39 -1.57
C ASN A 112 21.73 14.74 -1.27
N SER A 113 22.38 15.83 -1.70
CA SER A 113 21.89 17.21 -1.51
C SER A 113 20.51 17.47 -2.11
N LYS A 114 20.13 16.72 -3.16
CA LYS A 114 18.78 16.80 -3.77
C LYS A 114 17.67 16.22 -2.90
N LEU A 115 18.03 15.38 -1.92
CA LEU A 115 17.10 14.76 -0.97
C LEU A 115 17.11 15.46 0.39
N THR A 116 18.11 16.30 0.67
CA THR A 116 18.18 17.12 1.89
C THR A 116 17.67 18.55 1.70
N ALA A 117 17.70 19.07 0.46
CA ALA A 117 17.03 20.32 0.14
C ALA A 117 15.54 20.05 -0.08
N ARG A 118 14.68 20.67 0.76
CA ARG A 118 13.23 20.55 0.65
C ARG A 118 12.77 21.23 -0.65
N PRO A 119 12.15 20.52 -1.62
CA PRO A 119 11.44 21.21 -2.69
C PRO A 119 10.18 21.82 -2.06
N LEU A 120 9.82 23.05 -2.47
CA LEU A 120 8.71 23.88 -1.98
C LEU A 120 9.06 24.91 -0.88
N ASP A 121 10.18 25.61 -1.02
CA ASP A 121 10.29 26.99 -0.51
C ASP A 121 10.41 27.94 -1.70
N THR A 122 9.31 28.08 -2.43
CA THR A 122 9.08 29.18 -3.37
C THR A 122 7.88 29.95 -2.86
N THR A 123 8.09 30.70 -1.78
CA THR A 123 7.24 31.84 -1.45
C THR A 123 7.55 32.97 -2.42
N GLU A 124 6.62 33.25 -3.33
CA GLU A 124 6.40 34.60 -3.85
C GLU A 124 4.99 35.06 -3.45
#